data_AF-A0A933CL57-F1
#
_entry.id   AF-A0A933CL57-F1
#
_cell.length_a   1.000
_cell.length_b   1.000
_cell.length_c   1.000
_cell.angle_alpha   90.00
_cell.angle_beta   90.00
_cell.angle_gamma   90.00
#
_symmetry.space_group_name_H-M   'P 1'
#
loop_
_entity.id
_entity.type
_entity.pdbx_description
1 polymer ?
#
loop_
_entity_poly.entity_id
_entity_poly.type
_entity_poly.pdbx_seq_one_letter_code
_entity_poly.pdbx_strand_id
1 'polypeptide(L)'
;MVVSLELHIGRLQKEVAQFERVTHLTEGILNELMKSTPPPADLEKVRGFLRSASDLFKHAEHDAAQQLTGQAEEALEQVRQWLAVADLGISPFILRNYLEKNRLNGDLQAALIRYFLTKQPHTENDRDKLDYLLTAYFSAPGGDPATLAREKLRAAVGGFFAGMPRQELGAAAEVMVHELESLIVRIDDFTDFDQLVHARMVERARALKINLGEAFYHPGVLPTVVRFNVAFRRHFEKLFHAQLSAVRQAIRQQIEEAWALARAIETACEQLVLPKGARTGVAVADEEERSDQVAPPVGRPLEGLDERPPIDRLVRRGEDPQKEHELHGIIARISRFLEKLPGDQMKAEKVVFPLRDAGLQLAAWEREAFVPAASGTAPQSAHAIQYSLGVVAWLEEELARYKQTRDDRYLWKTHFDLLSYAVVRAVGLLKDIRGLIRERAPKSEAAWFGPLLQTALRLVTTLNHVAPVFADPSA
;
A
#
# COMPACT_ATOMS: atom_id res chain seq x y z
N MET A 1 5.28 54.27 17.21
CA MET A 1 6.04 53.29 18.02
C MET A 1 5.15 52.45 18.93
N VAL A 2 4.29 53.04 19.77
CA VAL A 2 3.46 52.30 20.77
C VAL A 2 2.57 51.21 20.13
N VAL A 3 1.81 51.52 19.08
CA VAL A 3 0.97 50.55 18.35
C VAL A 3 1.78 49.42 17.70
N SER A 4 3.04 49.68 17.35
CA SER A 4 3.92 48.68 16.73
C SER A 4 4.38 47.61 17.70
N LEU A 5 4.56 47.96 18.99
CA LEU A 5 5.03 47.03 20.02
C LEU A 5 3.92 46.08 20.48
N GLU A 6 2.71 46.59 20.66
CA GLU A 6 1.54 45.76 21.01
C GLU A 6 1.24 44.71 19.94
N LEU A 7 1.26 45.11 18.66
CA LEU A 7 1.10 44.19 17.53
C LEU A 7 2.23 43.15 17.47
N HIS A 8 3.45 43.54 17.82
CA HIS A 8 4.60 42.65 17.86
C HIS A 8 4.48 41.60 18.98
N ILE A 9 4.15 42.02 20.20
CA ILE A 9 3.88 41.11 21.33
C ILE A 9 2.77 40.12 20.97
N GLY A 10 1.66 40.61 20.41
CA GLY A 10 0.54 39.77 19.98
C GLY A 10 0.91 38.77 18.88
N ARG A 11 1.83 39.13 17.97
CA ARG A 11 2.37 38.23 16.94
C ARG A 11 3.19 37.11 17.58
N LEU A 12 4.12 37.44 18.48
CA LEU A 12 4.95 36.45 19.17
C LEU A 12 4.13 35.49 20.02
N GLN A 13 3.08 35.98 20.70
CA GLN A 13 2.17 35.12 21.48
C GLN A 13 1.44 34.08 20.61
N LYS A 14 0.99 34.47 19.41
CA LYS A 14 0.36 33.54 18.46
C LYS A 14 1.33 32.48 17.97
N GLU A 15 2.59 32.88 17.76
CA GLU A 15 3.64 31.97 17.31
C GLU A 15 4.06 30.96 18.37
N VAL A 16 4.18 31.39 19.64
CA VAL A 16 4.40 30.47 20.78
C VAL A 16 3.31 29.40 20.84
N ALA A 17 2.04 29.79 20.75
CA ALA A 17 0.92 28.84 20.75
C ALA A 17 0.93 27.88 19.56
N GLN A 18 1.47 28.30 18.41
CA GLN A 18 1.68 27.43 17.25
C GLN A 18 2.82 26.44 17.51
N PHE A 19 3.98 26.91 18.01
CA PHE A 19 5.14 26.07 18.26
C PHE A 19 4.91 25.06 19.38
N GLU A 20 4.14 25.37 20.40
CA GLU A 20 3.74 24.39 21.43
C GLU A 20 3.13 23.13 20.82
N ARG A 21 2.23 23.29 19.85
CA ARG A 21 1.58 22.17 19.16
C ARG A 21 2.56 21.38 18.30
N VAL A 22 3.41 22.08 17.57
CA VAL A 22 4.40 21.46 16.67
C VAL A 22 5.47 20.73 17.46
N THR A 23 6.00 21.34 18.53
CA THR A 23 6.99 20.76 19.43
C THR A 23 6.47 19.47 20.04
N HIS A 24 5.27 19.46 20.61
CA HIS A 24 4.71 18.24 21.22
C HIS A 24 4.59 17.08 20.21
N LEU A 25 4.20 17.37 18.97
CA LEU A 25 4.15 16.35 17.92
C LEU A 25 5.55 15.87 17.54
N THR A 26 6.49 16.80 17.30
CA THR A 26 7.87 16.48 16.93
C THR A 26 8.55 15.64 18.00
N GLU A 27 8.36 15.97 19.28
CA GLU A 27 8.83 15.16 20.40
C GLU A 27 8.21 13.76 20.40
N GLY A 28 6.90 13.65 20.17
CA GLY A 28 6.21 12.36 20.07
C GLY A 28 6.81 11.47 18.99
N ILE A 29 7.04 12.02 17.79
CA ILE A 29 7.66 11.32 16.67
C ILE A 29 9.10 10.92 17.02
N LEU A 30 9.92 11.84 17.53
CA LEU A 30 11.32 11.57 17.83
C LEU A 30 11.50 10.59 18.99
N ASN A 31 10.61 10.59 19.98
CA ASN A 31 10.63 9.62 21.08
C ASN A 31 10.36 8.20 20.59
N GLU A 32 9.47 8.02 19.61
CA GLU A 32 9.24 6.73 18.95
C GLU A 32 10.48 6.25 18.17
N LEU A 33 11.19 7.18 17.51
CA LEU A 33 12.34 6.86 16.66
C LEU A 33 13.65 6.65 17.43
N MET A 34 13.97 7.54 18.37
CA MET A 34 15.33 7.70 18.89
C MET A 34 15.48 7.38 20.39
N LYS A 35 14.39 7.15 21.15
CA LYS A 35 14.38 6.85 22.60
C LYS A 35 15.06 7.87 23.53
N SER A 36 15.81 8.85 23.01
CA SER A 36 16.28 10.02 23.75
C SER A 36 16.24 11.25 22.85
N THR A 37 15.41 12.21 23.24
CA THR A 37 15.24 13.49 22.53
C THR A 37 15.76 14.59 23.47
N PRO A 38 16.63 15.51 23.00
CA PRO A 38 16.99 16.66 23.80
C PRO A 38 15.73 17.50 24.08
N PRO A 39 15.52 17.97 25.32
CA PRO A 39 14.32 18.72 25.66
C PRO A 39 14.24 19.98 24.79
N PRO A 40 13.03 20.35 24.35
CA PRO A 40 12.83 21.56 23.56
C PRO A 40 13.26 22.77 24.38
N ALA A 41 13.65 23.84 23.68
CA ALA A 41 13.83 25.13 24.32
C ALA A 41 12.55 25.53 25.08
N ASP A 42 12.73 26.16 26.24
CA ASP A 42 11.68 26.40 27.22
C ASP A 42 10.63 27.42 26.72
N LEU A 43 9.58 26.92 26.07
CA LEU A 43 8.44 27.72 25.61
C LEU A 43 7.67 28.38 26.78
N GLU A 44 7.70 27.81 27.98
CA GLU A 44 7.11 28.44 29.18
C GLU A 44 7.86 29.72 29.55
N LYS A 45 9.20 29.69 29.46
CA LYS A 45 10.03 30.89 29.66
C LYS A 45 9.70 31.99 28.65
N VAL A 46 9.56 31.65 27.36
CA VAL A 46 9.14 32.63 26.32
C VAL A 46 7.78 33.23 26.66
N ARG A 47 6.82 32.40 27.08
CA ARG A 47 5.49 32.85 27.48
C ARG A 47 5.53 33.76 28.70
N GLY A 48 6.39 33.47 29.67
CA GLY A 48 6.67 34.31 30.83
C GLY A 48 7.12 35.71 30.42
N PHE A 49 8.13 35.81 29.55
CA PHE A 49 8.60 37.09 29.02
C PHE A 49 7.51 37.87 28.31
N LEU A 50 6.70 37.23 27.46
CA LEU A 50 5.63 37.90 26.71
C LEU A 50 4.46 38.37 27.60
N ARG A 51 4.14 37.63 28.67
CA ARG A 51 3.14 38.06 29.66
C ARG A 51 3.62 39.31 30.40
N SER A 52 4.84 39.26 30.93
CA SER A 52 5.45 40.41 31.60
C SER A 52 5.60 41.62 30.67
N ALA A 53 6.02 41.43 29.42
CA ALA A 53 6.10 42.50 28.43
C ALA A 53 4.72 43.14 28.15
N SER A 54 3.66 42.33 28.06
CA SER A 54 2.28 42.83 27.88
C SER A 54 1.80 43.64 29.08
N ASP A 55 2.11 43.20 30.30
CA ASP A 55 1.70 43.91 31.51
C ASP A 55 2.47 45.22 31.69
N LEU A 56 3.79 45.24 31.46
CA LEU A 56 4.60 46.46 31.46
C LEU A 56 4.15 47.46 30.40
N PHE A 57 3.77 46.96 29.21
CA PHE A 57 3.20 47.80 28.16
C PHE A 57 1.89 48.49 28.59
N LYS A 58 0.99 47.78 29.29
CA LYS A 58 -0.24 48.36 29.84
C LYS A 58 0.02 49.45 30.88
N HIS A 59 1.15 49.35 31.60
CA HIS A 59 1.58 50.32 32.61
C HIS A 59 2.45 51.47 32.04
N ALA A 60 2.52 51.61 30.71
CA ALA A 60 3.32 52.62 30.01
C ALA A 60 4.85 52.53 30.22
N GLU A 61 5.35 51.37 30.69
CA GLU A 61 6.78 51.07 30.82
C GLU A 61 7.34 50.51 29.50
N HIS A 62 7.33 51.35 28.46
CA HIS A 62 7.61 50.92 27.09
C HIS A 62 9.03 50.38 26.88
N ASP A 63 10.04 50.96 27.53
CA ASP A 63 11.44 50.53 27.37
C ASP A 63 11.69 49.14 27.99
N ALA A 64 11.12 48.89 29.17
CA ALA A 64 11.19 47.58 29.83
C ALA A 64 10.38 46.53 29.06
N ALA A 65 9.22 46.90 28.51
CA ALA A 65 8.43 46.03 27.64
C ALA A 65 9.18 45.67 26.35
N GLN A 66 9.92 46.61 25.74
CA GLN A 66 10.77 46.34 24.58
C GLN A 66 11.90 45.37 24.92
N GLN A 67 12.59 45.57 26.04
CA GLN A 67 13.67 44.68 26.47
C GLN A 67 13.18 43.25 26.70
N LEU A 68 12.05 43.04 27.38
CA LEU A 68 11.47 41.71 27.57
C LEU A 68 10.97 41.09 26.27
N THR A 69 10.45 41.91 25.34
CA THR A 69 10.05 41.43 24.01
C THR A 69 11.26 40.92 23.23
N GLY A 70 12.40 41.63 23.28
CA GLY A 70 13.65 41.16 22.68
C GLY A 70 14.16 39.86 23.29
N GLN A 71 14.09 39.71 24.62
CA GLN A 71 14.44 38.45 25.30
C GLN A 71 13.52 37.29 24.89
N ALA A 72 12.23 37.57 24.69
CA ALA A 72 11.29 36.57 24.18
C ALA A 72 11.63 36.15 22.75
N GLU A 73 12.03 37.09 21.87
CA GLU A 73 12.45 36.79 20.50
C GLU A 73 13.71 35.93 20.46
N GLU A 74 14.74 36.27 21.24
CA GLU A 74 15.97 35.48 21.33
C GLU A 74 15.70 34.04 21.82
N ALA A 75 14.85 33.89 22.83
CA ALA A 75 14.46 32.57 23.33
C ALA A 75 13.58 31.80 22.32
N LEU A 76 12.70 32.49 21.58
CA LEU A 76 11.89 31.88 20.53
C LEU A 76 12.74 31.43 19.33
N GLU A 77 13.80 32.15 19.01
CA GLU A 77 14.76 31.77 17.98
C GLU A 77 15.46 30.44 18.32
N GLN A 78 15.78 30.20 19.59
CA GLN A 78 16.30 28.90 20.04
C GLN A 78 15.29 27.77 19.81
N VAL A 79 13.99 28.03 20.00
CA VAL A 79 12.93 27.06 19.69
C VAL A 79 12.86 26.79 18.18
N ARG A 80 12.94 27.82 17.33
CA ARG A 80 12.97 27.64 15.87
C ARG A 80 14.12 26.74 15.43
N GLN A 81 15.32 27.00 15.97
CA GLN A 81 16.53 26.24 15.63
C GLN A 81 16.41 24.79 16.09
N TRP A 82 15.92 24.55 17.31
CA TRP A 82 15.66 23.20 17.80
C TRP A 82 14.66 22.47 16.89
N LEU A 83 13.53 23.11 16.56
CA LEU A 83 12.52 22.51 15.67
C LEU A 83 13.10 22.21 14.28
N ALA A 84 13.88 23.13 13.71
CA ALA A 84 14.50 22.94 12.40
C ALA A 84 15.46 21.75 12.38
N VAL A 85 16.27 21.57 13.44
CA VAL A 85 17.19 20.43 13.57
C VAL A 85 16.42 19.13 13.83
N ALA A 86 15.45 19.15 14.73
CA ALA A 86 14.60 18.01 15.06
C ALA A 86 13.87 17.48 13.81
N ASP A 87 13.37 18.38 12.98
CA ASP A 87 12.63 18.05 11.76
C ASP A 87 13.49 17.40 10.65
N LEU A 88 14.82 17.59 10.66
CA LEU A 88 15.73 16.90 9.72
C LEU A 88 15.71 15.38 9.91
N GLY A 89 15.49 14.91 11.15
CA GLY A 89 15.37 13.49 11.48
C GLY A 89 14.02 12.88 11.07
N ILE A 90 13.05 13.70 10.68
CA ILE A 90 11.70 13.26 10.32
C ILE A 90 11.57 13.32 8.80
N SER A 91 11.55 12.16 8.15
CA SER A 91 11.29 12.09 6.71
C SER A 91 9.79 12.34 6.40
N PRO A 92 9.43 12.72 5.15
CA PRO A 92 8.02 12.80 4.75
C PRO A 92 7.25 11.50 4.97
N PHE A 93 7.92 10.35 4.82
CA PHE A 93 7.35 9.02 5.05
C PHE A 93 7.02 8.80 6.54
N ILE A 94 7.97 9.08 7.43
CA ILE A 94 7.77 8.94 8.88
C ILE A 94 6.61 9.83 9.33
N LEU A 95 6.60 11.09 8.89
CA LEU A 95 5.52 12.02 9.20
C LEU A 95 4.18 11.46 8.73
N ARG A 96 4.05 11.04 7.46
CA ARG A 96 2.81 10.47 6.93
C ARG A 96 2.32 9.30 7.78
N ASN A 97 3.18 8.31 8.00
CA ASN A 97 2.84 7.09 8.73
C ASN A 97 2.40 7.40 10.18
N TYR A 98 3.10 8.30 10.85
CA TYR A 98 2.72 8.76 12.18
C TYR A 98 1.35 9.44 12.19
N LEU A 99 1.09 10.31 11.22
CA LEU A 99 -0.17 11.05 11.12
C LEU A 99 -1.37 10.17 10.74
N GLU A 100 -1.15 9.12 9.95
CA GLU A 100 -2.19 8.13 9.61
C GLU A 100 -2.59 7.30 10.83
N LYS A 101 -1.62 6.91 11.67
CA LYS A 101 -1.88 6.17 12.92
C LYS A 101 -2.55 7.03 13.99
N ASN A 102 -2.13 8.28 14.13
CA ASN A 102 -2.50 9.15 15.26
C ASN A 102 -3.56 10.21 14.94
N ARG A 103 -4.22 10.14 13.78
CA ARG A 103 -5.30 11.03 13.28
C ARG A 103 -5.22 12.49 13.78
N LEU A 104 -4.78 13.40 12.91
CA LEU A 104 -4.70 14.82 13.23
C LEU A 104 -6.06 15.45 13.55
N ASN A 105 -6.08 16.30 14.58
CA ASN A 105 -7.10 17.35 14.67
C ASN A 105 -6.74 18.49 13.70
N GLY A 106 -7.75 19.21 13.19
CA GLY A 106 -7.58 20.23 12.16
C GLY A 106 -6.66 21.39 12.60
N ASP A 107 -6.63 21.71 13.89
CA ASP A 107 -5.81 22.80 14.41
C ASP A 107 -4.31 22.47 14.42
N LEU A 108 -3.94 21.24 14.81
CA LEU A 108 -2.56 20.78 14.79
C LEU A 108 -2.05 20.71 13.34
N GLN A 109 -2.89 20.23 12.42
CA GLN A 109 -2.56 20.22 11.00
C GLN A 109 -2.35 21.64 10.45
N ALA A 110 -3.21 22.59 10.82
CA ALA A 110 -3.06 23.99 10.46
C ALA A 110 -1.77 24.61 11.05
N ALA A 111 -1.41 24.26 12.29
CA ALA A 111 -0.17 24.70 12.92
C ALA A 111 1.08 24.17 12.19
N LEU A 112 1.06 22.91 11.76
CA LEU A 112 2.14 22.31 10.96
C LEU A 112 2.26 22.96 9.58
N ILE A 113 1.14 23.20 8.90
CA ILE A 113 1.13 23.90 7.62
C ILE A 113 1.80 25.27 7.77
N ARG A 114 1.40 26.06 8.77
CA ARG A 114 2.03 27.37 9.03
C ARG A 114 3.50 27.25 9.37
N TYR A 115 3.89 26.23 10.14
CA TYR A 115 5.30 25.99 10.47
C TYR A 115 6.13 25.80 9.19
N PHE A 116 5.75 24.87 8.32
CA PHE A 116 6.47 24.61 7.06
C PHE A 116 6.40 25.75 6.04
N LEU A 117 5.41 26.66 6.14
CA LEU A 117 5.38 27.88 5.32
C LEU A 117 6.35 28.97 5.79
N THR A 118 6.65 28.99 7.10
CA THR A 118 7.50 30.03 7.72
C THR A 118 8.93 29.57 8.00
N LYS A 119 9.17 28.26 7.97
CA LYS A 119 10.49 27.66 8.22
C LYS A 119 11.50 28.18 7.21
N GLN A 120 12.67 28.60 7.68
CA GLN A 120 13.77 29.04 6.82
C GLN A 120 15.10 28.50 7.35
N PRO A 121 16.01 28.04 6.47
CA PRO A 121 15.79 27.75 5.05
C PRO A 121 14.86 26.53 4.85
N HIS A 122 14.15 26.48 3.73
CA HIS A 122 13.39 25.29 3.34
C HIS A 122 14.33 24.18 2.84
N THR A 123 14.03 22.94 3.21
CA THR A 123 14.66 21.74 2.68
C THR A 123 13.77 21.08 1.61
N GLU A 124 14.33 20.18 0.80
CA GLU A 124 13.54 19.42 -0.17
C GLU A 124 12.42 18.59 0.50
N ASN A 125 12.68 18.08 1.71
CA ASN A 125 11.71 17.31 2.49
C ASN A 125 10.52 18.16 2.95
N ASP A 126 10.73 19.45 3.20
CA ASP A 126 9.67 20.37 3.68
C ASP A 126 8.57 20.53 2.64
N ARG A 127 8.94 20.56 1.36
CA ARG A 127 7.98 20.61 0.25
C ARG A 127 7.05 19.41 0.28
N ASP A 128 7.62 18.21 0.38
CA ASP A 128 6.85 16.96 0.33
C ASP A 128 5.98 16.78 1.60
N LYS A 129 6.45 17.23 2.76
CA LYS A 129 5.66 17.30 4.00
C LYS A 129 4.49 18.28 3.87
N LEU A 130 4.74 19.49 3.37
CA LEU A 130 3.72 20.52 3.17
C LEU A 130 2.69 20.10 2.12
N ASP A 131 3.13 19.52 0.99
CA ASP A 131 2.26 18.97 -0.07
C ASP A 131 1.29 17.94 0.49
N TYR A 132 1.80 17.01 1.32
CA TYR A 132 0.98 16.03 2.02
C TYR A 132 0.00 16.68 3.00
N LEU A 133 0.48 17.55 3.89
CA LEU A 133 -0.34 18.20 4.91
C LEU A 133 -1.48 19.02 4.31
N LEU A 134 -1.21 19.80 3.27
CA LEU A 134 -2.22 20.57 2.56
C LEU A 134 -3.24 19.65 1.87
N THR A 135 -2.76 18.62 1.17
CA THR A 135 -3.65 17.67 0.50
C THR A 135 -4.57 16.99 1.50
N ALA A 136 -4.04 16.50 2.62
CA ALA A 136 -4.82 15.85 3.66
C ALA A 136 -5.81 16.81 4.33
N TYR A 137 -5.40 18.06 4.60
CA TYR A 137 -6.25 19.07 5.25
C TYR A 137 -7.47 19.38 4.41
N PHE A 138 -7.25 19.54 3.11
CA PHE A 138 -8.30 19.86 2.17
C PHE A 138 -9.08 18.63 1.68
N SER A 139 -8.60 17.40 1.87
CA SER A 139 -9.32 16.16 1.50
C SER A 139 -10.26 15.63 2.60
N ALA A 140 -10.40 16.33 3.73
CA ALA A 140 -11.19 15.87 4.88
C ALA A 140 -12.70 15.70 4.53
N PRO A 141 -13.41 14.73 5.16
CA PRO A 141 -14.80 14.43 4.84
C PRO A 141 -15.70 15.65 5.06
N GLY A 142 -16.30 16.15 3.98
CA GLY A 142 -17.23 17.29 3.98
C GLY A 142 -16.89 18.43 3.01
N GLY A 143 -15.71 18.41 2.39
CA GLY A 143 -15.39 19.35 1.32
C GLY A 143 -14.40 18.74 0.35
N ASP A 144 -14.82 18.44 -0.88
CA ASP A 144 -13.91 18.07 -1.96
C ASP A 144 -13.33 19.36 -2.57
N PRO A 145 -12.02 19.63 -2.51
CA PRO A 145 -11.36 20.80 -3.09
C PRO A 145 -11.57 20.93 -4.61
N ALA A 146 -11.85 19.84 -5.30
CA ALA A 146 -12.24 19.86 -6.70
C ALA A 146 -13.68 20.40 -6.88
N THR A 147 -14.56 20.23 -5.89
CA THR A 147 -15.90 20.86 -5.84
C THR A 147 -15.90 22.24 -5.17
N LEU A 148 -14.86 22.52 -4.38
CA LEU A 148 -14.68 23.78 -3.69
C LEU A 148 -14.32 24.82 -4.75
N ALA A 149 -15.14 25.86 -4.89
CA ALA A 149 -14.89 26.92 -5.86
C ALA A 149 -13.45 27.43 -5.70
N ARG A 150 -12.72 27.60 -6.82
CA ARG A 150 -11.29 28.01 -6.85
C ARG A 150 -11.00 29.18 -5.91
N GLU A 151 -11.92 30.14 -5.85
CA GLU A 151 -11.81 31.32 -4.97
C GLU A 151 -11.94 31.00 -3.48
N LYS A 152 -12.78 30.04 -3.09
CA LYS A 152 -12.88 29.59 -1.70
C LYS A 152 -11.60 28.88 -1.25
N LEU A 153 -11.02 28.05 -2.11
CA LEU A 153 -9.75 27.38 -1.81
C LEU A 153 -8.60 28.38 -1.71
N ARG A 154 -8.53 29.35 -2.64
CA ARG A 154 -7.57 30.46 -2.59
C ARG A 154 -7.69 31.24 -1.29
N ALA A 155 -8.91 31.58 -0.86
CA ALA A 155 -9.15 32.28 0.40
C ALA A 155 -8.71 31.43 1.62
N ALA A 156 -9.06 30.15 1.64
CA ALA A 156 -8.69 29.24 2.71
C ALA A 156 -7.15 29.07 2.84
N VAL A 157 -6.47 28.87 1.70
CA VAL A 157 -5.00 28.82 1.66
C VAL A 157 -4.41 30.16 2.07
N GLY A 158 -4.95 31.28 1.58
CA GLY A 158 -4.54 32.63 1.94
C GLY A 158 -4.64 32.92 3.44
N GLY A 159 -5.57 32.27 4.15
CA GLY A 159 -5.69 32.33 5.61
C GLY A 159 -4.44 31.85 6.37
N PHE A 160 -3.63 30.95 5.77
CA PHE A 160 -2.36 30.53 6.37
C PHE A 160 -1.26 31.60 6.29
N PHE A 161 -1.41 32.59 5.39
CA PHE A 161 -0.45 33.68 5.17
C PHE A 161 -0.85 34.97 5.90
N ALA A 162 -1.84 34.93 6.78
CA ALA A 162 -2.30 36.09 7.52
C ALA A 162 -1.14 36.72 8.33
N GLY A 163 -0.80 37.98 8.03
CA GLY A 163 0.29 38.71 8.68
C GLY A 163 1.66 38.56 7.99
N MET A 164 1.76 37.83 6.88
CA MET A 164 2.96 37.75 6.06
C MET A 164 2.98 38.86 4.99
N PRO A 165 4.16 39.34 4.58
CA PRO A 165 4.27 40.28 3.47
C PRO A 165 3.74 39.66 2.18
N ARG A 166 3.01 40.45 1.39
CA ARG A 166 2.59 40.01 0.06
C ARG A 166 3.81 39.97 -0.85
N GLN A 167 3.99 38.84 -1.51
CA GLN A 167 5.00 38.65 -2.54
C GLN A 167 4.30 38.55 -3.89
N GLU A 168 4.97 39.03 -4.94
CA GLU A 168 4.52 38.84 -6.31
C GLU A 168 5.05 37.51 -6.83
N LEU A 169 4.23 36.81 -7.62
CA LEU A 169 4.63 35.56 -8.25
C LEU A 169 5.46 35.88 -9.49
N GLY A 170 6.65 35.30 -9.60
CA GLY A 170 7.48 35.48 -10.78
C GLY A 170 6.88 34.81 -12.02
N ALA A 171 7.08 35.39 -13.20
CA ALA A 171 6.51 34.91 -14.47
C ALA A 171 6.83 33.43 -14.78
N ALA A 172 8.02 32.94 -14.44
CA ALA A 172 8.38 31.53 -14.62
C ALA A 172 7.50 30.59 -13.77
N ALA A 173 7.16 30.99 -12.54
CA ALA A 173 6.28 30.23 -11.68
C ALA A 173 4.82 30.29 -12.16
N GLU A 174 4.37 31.42 -12.72
CA GLU A 174 3.05 31.52 -13.36
C GLU A 174 2.87 30.54 -14.50
N VAL A 175 3.88 30.38 -15.36
CA VAL A 175 3.87 29.38 -16.45
C VAL A 175 3.72 27.96 -15.89
N MET A 176 4.50 27.60 -14.87
CA MET A 176 4.41 26.26 -14.25
C MET A 176 3.05 26.01 -13.58
N VAL A 177 2.46 27.04 -12.96
CA VAL A 177 1.09 26.96 -12.41
C VAL A 177 0.08 26.73 -13.53
N HIS A 178 0.20 27.44 -14.66
CA HIS A 178 -0.66 27.23 -15.82
C HIS A 178 -0.53 25.82 -16.43
N GLU A 179 0.69 25.28 -16.49
CA GLU A 179 0.91 23.89 -16.91
C GLU A 179 0.26 22.89 -15.96
N LEU A 180 0.33 23.13 -14.64
CA LEU A 180 -0.35 22.30 -13.65
C LEU A 180 -1.87 22.40 -13.77
N GLU A 181 -2.42 23.57 -14.09
CA GLU A 181 -3.85 23.74 -14.39
C GLU A 181 -4.28 22.97 -15.64
N SER A 182 -3.44 22.98 -16.67
CA SER A 182 -3.67 22.15 -17.87
C SER A 182 -3.67 20.66 -17.54
N LEU A 183 -2.78 20.21 -16.64
CA LEU A 183 -2.83 18.83 -16.16
C LEU A 183 -4.13 18.52 -15.42
N ILE A 184 -4.65 19.42 -14.58
CA ILE A 184 -5.90 19.22 -13.85
C ILE A 184 -7.07 18.96 -14.81
N VAL A 185 -7.20 19.77 -15.87
CA VAL A 185 -8.29 19.62 -16.86
C VAL A 185 -8.23 18.25 -17.53
N ARG A 186 -7.02 17.75 -17.81
CA ARG A 186 -6.81 16.47 -18.48
C ARG A 186 -7.11 15.25 -17.61
N ILE A 187 -7.24 15.39 -16.29
CA ILE A 187 -7.49 14.24 -15.40
C ILE A 187 -8.78 13.53 -15.80
N ASP A 188 -9.83 14.28 -16.12
CA ASP A 188 -11.14 13.71 -16.46
C ASP A 188 -11.16 13.03 -17.86
N ASP A 189 -10.16 13.26 -18.71
CA ASP A 189 -10.05 12.65 -20.04
C ASP A 189 -9.72 11.14 -19.96
N PHE A 190 -9.13 10.69 -18.85
CA PHE A 190 -8.73 9.29 -18.68
C PHE A 190 -9.93 8.43 -18.30
N THR A 191 -10.33 7.52 -19.19
CA THR A 191 -11.50 6.65 -18.98
C THR A 191 -11.16 5.31 -18.34
N ASP A 192 -9.89 4.89 -18.40
CA ASP A 192 -9.40 3.65 -17.83
C ASP A 192 -8.05 3.83 -17.14
N PHE A 193 -7.72 2.88 -16.25
CA PHE A 193 -6.52 2.95 -15.42
C PHE A 193 -5.23 2.88 -16.24
N ASP A 194 -5.22 2.15 -17.37
CA ASP A 194 -4.02 2.02 -18.19
C ASP A 194 -3.64 3.35 -18.85
N GLN A 195 -4.64 4.08 -19.36
CA GLN A 195 -4.41 5.42 -19.92
C GLN A 195 -3.82 6.36 -18.87
N LEU A 196 -4.33 6.32 -17.62
CA LEU A 196 -3.84 7.15 -16.52
C LEU A 196 -2.38 6.85 -16.19
N VAL A 197 -2.00 5.56 -16.12
CA VAL A 197 -0.64 5.09 -15.87
C VAL A 197 0.32 5.52 -16.98
N HIS A 198 -0.06 5.28 -18.24
CA HIS A 198 0.79 5.59 -19.39
C HIS A 198 0.96 7.09 -19.63
N ALA A 199 0.04 7.92 -19.15
CA ALA A 199 0.12 9.38 -19.28
C ALA A 199 1.24 10.04 -18.45
N ARG A 200 1.85 9.30 -17.51
CA ARG A 200 2.96 9.77 -16.64
C ARG A 200 2.66 11.12 -15.96
N MET A 201 1.41 11.34 -15.59
CA MET A 201 0.96 12.63 -15.04
C MET A 201 1.60 12.94 -13.70
N VAL A 202 1.80 11.92 -12.87
CA VAL A 202 2.40 12.06 -11.54
C VAL A 202 3.84 12.56 -11.66
N GLU A 203 4.61 12.00 -12.58
CA GLU A 203 6.00 12.41 -12.81
C GLU A 203 6.07 13.83 -13.37
N ARG A 204 5.17 14.19 -14.30
CA ARG A 204 5.08 15.55 -14.83
C ARG A 204 4.72 16.56 -13.74
N ALA A 205 3.71 16.28 -12.93
CA ALA A 205 3.32 17.15 -11.83
C ALA A 205 4.42 17.26 -10.77
N ARG A 206 5.12 16.15 -10.46
CA ARG A 206 6.27 16.16 -9.55
C ARG A 206 7.40 17.04 -10.09
N ALA A 207 7.72 16.94 -11.37
CA ALA A 207 8.74 17.79 -12.00
C ALA A 207 8.37 19.27 -11.91
N LEU A 208 7.11 19.64 -12.16
CA LEU A 208 6.63 21.02 -11.99
C LEU A 208 6.79 21.51 -10.54
N LYS A 209 6.39 20.69 -9.56
CA LYS A 209 6.54 21.02 -8.13
C LYS A 209 8.01 21.19 -7.72
N ILE A 210 8.92 20.40 -8.28
CA ILE A 210 10.36 20.53 -8.04
C ILE A 210 10.88 21.83 -8.64
N ASN A 211 10.54 22.10 -9.90
CA ASN A 211 11.02 23.26 -10.64
C ASN A 211 10.50 24.61 -10.09
N LEU A 212 9.40 24.59 -9.33
CA LEU A 212 8.90 25.76 -8.62
C LEU A 212 9.87 26.27 -7.54
N GLY A 213 10.75 25.42 -6.98
CA GLY A 213 11.70 25.83 -5.94
C GLY A 213 11.01 26.55 -4.77
N GLU A 214 11.55 27.69 -4.34
CA GLU A 214 10.95 28.53 -3.29
C GLU A 214 9.57 29.07 -3.64
N ALA A 215 9.25 29.25 -4.94
CA ALA A 215 7.93 29.70 -5.35
C ALA A 215 6.83 28.67 -5.03
N PHE A 216 7.19 27.41 -4.72
CA PHE A 216 6.23 26.41 -4.24
C PHE A 216 5.45 26.90 -3.01
N TYR A 217 6.12 27.59 -2.07
CA TYR A 217 5.54 28.06 -0.82
C TYR A 217 4.67 29.32 -1.00
N HIS A 218 4.51 29.82 -2.24
CA HIS A 218 3.77 31.03 -2.52
C HIS A 218 2.24 30.81 -2.43
N PRO A 219 1.46 31.76 -1.86
CA PRO A 219 0.00 31.64 -1.73
C PRO A 219 -0.74 31.51 -3.07
N GLY A 220 -0.13 31.97 -4.16
CA GLY A 220 -0.66 31.82 -5.52
C GLY A 220 -0.46 30.43 -6.15
N VAL A 221 0.46 29.62 -5.62
CA VAL A 221 0.86 28.32 -6.19
C VAL A 221 0.14 27.17 -5.49
N LEU A 222 0.15 27.18 -4.16
CA LEU A 222 -0.41 26.11 -3.32
C LEU A 222 -1.86 25.71 -3.64
N PRO A 223 -2.80 26.64 -3.96
CA PRO A 223 -4.17 26.26 -4.31
C PRO A 223 -4.22 25.35 -5.54
N THR A 224 -3.38 25.59 -6.55
CA THR A 224 -3.34 24.77 -7.76
C THR A 224 -2.72 23.40 -7.47
N VAL A 225 -1.66 23.36 -6.66
CA VAL A 225 -1.05 22.11 -6.19
C VAL A 225 -2.06 21.23 -5.46
N VAL A 226 -2.82 21.81 -4.51
CA VAL A 226 -3.87 21.09 -3.77
C VAL A 226 -4.95 20.56 -4.72
N ARG A 227 -5.45 21.39 -5.64
CA ARG A 227 -6.46 20.97 -6.63
C ARG A 227 -5.99 19.81 -7.46
N PHE A 228 -4.75 19.83 -7.94
CA PHE A 228 -4.17 18.73 -8.69
C PHE A 228 -4.14 17.44 -7.88
N ASN A 229 -3.57 17.47 -6.67
CA ASN A 229 -3.43 16.25 -5.85
C ASN A 229 -4.78 15.61 -5.53
N VAL A 230 -5.77 16.43 -5.17
CA VAL A 230 -7.12 15.98 -4.84
C VAL A 230 -7.81 15.39 -6.07
N ALA A 231 -7.83 16.14 -7.18
CA ALA A 231 -8.48 15.70 -8.41
C ALA A 231 -7.85 14.40 -8.92
N PHE A 232 -6.51 14.33 -8.92
CA PHE A 232 -5.79 13.13 -9.36
C PHE A 232 -6.08 11.95 -8.46
N ARG A 233 -5.98 12.12 -7.13
CA ARG A 233 -6.25 11.05 -6.16
C ARG A 233 -7.65 10.48 -6.32
N ARG A 234 -8.66 11.34 -6.41
CA ARG A 234 -10.07 10.93 -6.57
C ARG A 234 -10.26 10.13 -7.85
N HIS A 235 -9.72 10.61 -8.96
CA HIS A 235 -9.85 9.93 -10.26
C HIS A 235 -9.07 8.62 -10.30
N PHE A 236 -7.86 8.60 -9.73
CA PHE A 236 -7.07 7.39 -9.53
C PHE A 236 -7.84 6.35 -8.72
N GLU A 237 -8.38 6.71 -7.55
CA GLU A 237 -9.15 5.80 -6.69
C GLU A 237 -10.38 5.26 -7.43
N LYS A 238 -11.11 6.11 -8.16
CA LYS A 238 -12.25 5.70 -8.99
C LYS A 238 -11.85 4.64 -10.05
N LEU A 239 -10.84 4.93 -10.85
CA LEU A 239 -10.39 4.03 -11.93
C LEU A 239 -9.77 2.76 -11.37
N PHE A 240 -9.00 2.86 -10.29
CA PHE A 240 -8.40 1.73 -9.60
C PHE A 240 -9.47 0.79 -9.05
N HIS A 241 -10.49 1.31 -8.37
CA HIS A 241 -11.60 0.50 -7.87
C HIS A 241 -12.40 -0.17 -8.99
N ALA A 242 -12.66 0.54 -10.08
CA ALA A 242 -13.33 -0.04 -11.24
C ALA A 242 -12.51 -1.19 -11.85
N GLN A 243 -11.20 -1.02 -12.00
CA GLN A 243 -10.30 -2.07 -12.48
C GLN A 243 -10.24 -3.26 -11.51
N LEU A 244 -10.15 -3.00 -10.21
CA LEU A 244 -10.12 -4.02 -9.18
C LEU A 244 -11.40 -4.87 -9.18
N SER A 245 -12.57 -4.25 -9.26
CA SER A 245 -13.85 -4.95 -9.38
C SER A 245 -13.92 -5.79 -10.65
N ALA A 246 -13.44 -5.27 -11.78
CA ALA A 246 -13.39 -6.03 -13.04
C ALA A 246 -12.45 -7.25 -12.95
N VAL A 247 -11.28 -7.11 -12.31
CA VAL A 247 -10.37 -8.24 -12.08
C VAL A 247 -11.01 -9.27 -11.16
N ARG A 248 -11.59 -8.85 -10.03
CA ARG A 248 -12.30 -9.76 -9.11
C ARG A 248 -13.38 -10.56 -9.82
N GLN A 249 -14.22 -9.90 -10.63
CA GLN A 249 -15.27 -10.55 -11.40
C GLN A 249 -14.70 -11.57 -12.39
N ALA A 250 -13.66 -11.20 -13.15
CA ALA A 250 -13.03 -12.09 -14.10
C ALA A 250 -12.40 -13.32 -13.41
N ILE A 251 -11.75 -13.14 -12.27
CA ILE A 251 -11.15 -14.24 -11.51
C ILE A 251 -12.22 -15.15 -10.89
N ARG A 252 -13.34 -14.60 -10.38
CA ARG A 252 -14.48 -15.43 -9.94
C ARG A 252 -15.00 -16.32 -11.07
N GLN A 253 -15.16 -15.76 -12.28
CA GLN A 253 -15.58 -16.55 -13.45
C GLN A 253 -14.59 -17.68 -13.78
N GLN A 254 -13.29 -17.43 -13.63
CA GLN A 254 -12.26 -18.45 -13.80
C GLN A 254 -12.37 -19.57 -12.74
N ILE A 255 -12.66 -19.24 -11.49
CA ILE A 255 -12.87 -20.23 -10.42
C ILE A 255 -14.12 -21.09 -10.68
N GLU A 256 -15.22 -20.49 -11.15
CA GLU A 256 -16.41 -21.25 -11.56
C GLU A 256 -16.15 -22.17 -12.77
N GLU A 257 -15.38 -21.70 -13.76
CA GLU A 257 -14.92 -22.51 -14.90
C GLU A 257 -14.08 -23.70 -14.42
N ALA A 258 -13.21 -23.50 -13.41
CA ALA A 258 -12.41 -24.57 -12.82
C ALA A 258 -13.27 -25.72 -12.28
N TRP A 259 -14.36 -25.41 -11.57
CA TRP A 259 -15.32 -26.40 -11.07
C TRP A 259 -16.04 -27.15 -12.19
N ALA A 260 -16.40 -26.47 -13.27
CA ALA A 260 -17.00 -27.12 -14.44
C ALA A 260 -16.00 -28.08 -15.10
N LEU A 261 -14.73 -27.68 -15.22
CA LEU A 261 -13.66 -28.52 -15.77
C LEU A 261 -13.37 -29.74 -14.89
N ALA A 262 -13.30 -29.58 -13.57
CA ALA A 262 -13.09 -30.70 -12.65
C ALA A 262 -14.20 -31.77 -12.77
N ARG A 263 -15.47 -31.35 -12.84
CA ARG A 263 -16.60 -32.27 -13.09
C ARG A 263 -16.51 -32.96 -14.45
N ALA A 264 -16.06 -32.24 -15.48
CA ALA A 264 -15.85 -32.82 -16.81
C ALA A 264 -14.69 -33.83 -16.84
N ILE A 265 -13.63 -33.59 -16.05
CA ILE A 265 -12.50 -34.51 -15.85
C ILE A 265 -12.97 -35.77 -15.13
N GLU A 266 -13.72 -35.63 -14.04
CA GLU A 266 -14.31 -36.75 -13.30
C GLU A 266 -15.16 -37.63 -14.20
N THR A 267 -16.10 -37.02 -14.94
CA THR A 267 -16.95 -37.74 -15.91
C THR A 267 -16.12 -38.48 -16.98
N ALA A 268 -15.06 -37.85 -17.48
CA ALA A 268 -14.19 -38.48 -18.47
C ALA A 268 -13.42 -39.67 -17.90
N CYS A 269 -12.91 -39.55 -16.67
CA CYS A 269 -12.27 -40.66 -15.97
C CYS A 269 -13.26 -41.81 -15.75
N GLU A 270 -14.49 -41.55 -15.30
CA GLU A 270 -15.51 -42.59 -15.12
C GLU A 270 -15.79 -43.34 -16.43
N GLN A 271 -15.94 -42.61 -17.55
CA GLN A 271 -16.18 -43.21 -18.86
C GLN A 271 -15.02 -44.08 -19.36
N LEU A 272 -13.79 -43.74 -19.00
CA LEU A 272 -12.58 -44.44 -19.44
C LEU A 272 -12.15 -45.57 -18.50
N VAL A 273 -12.49 -45.47 -17.22
CA VAL A 273 -12.06 -46.40 -16.16
C VAL A 273 -13.08 -47.54 -15.95
N LEU A 274 -14.31 -47.44 -16.48
CA LEU A 274 -15.34 -48.49 -16.32
C LEU A 274 -15.37 -49.52 -17.48
N PRO A 275 -15.07 -50.82 -17.21
CA PRO A 275 -15.93 -51.90 -17.68
C PRO A 275 -17.27 -51.84 -16.92
N LYS A 276 -18.37 -52.27 -17.55
CA LYS A 276 -19.72 -52.31 -16.93
C LYS A 276 -19.68 -52.93 -15.51
N GLY A 277 -19.90 -52.10 -14.50
CA GLY A 277 -20.34 -52.52 -13.16
C GLY A 277 -19.31 -52.35 -12.06
N ALA A 278 -19.33 -51.19 -11.39
CA ALA A 278 -19.14 -51.05 -9.95
C ALA A 278 -19.48 -49.60 -9.55
N ARG A 279 -20.72 -49.36 -9.14
CA ARG A 279 -21.06 -48.20 -8.32
C ARG A 279 -20.69 -48.56 -6.89
N THR A 280 -19.75 -47.83 -6.30
CA THR A 280 -19.61 -47.76 -4.85
C THR A 280 -19.43 -46.30 -4.49
N GLY A 281 -20.48 -45.72 -3.93
CA GLY A 281 -20.43 -44.40 -3.31
C GLY A 281 -19.50 -44.43 -2.11
N VAL A 282 -18.80 -43.32 -1.89
CA VAL A 282 -18.13 -43.04 -0.64
C VAL A 282 -18.75 -41.76 -0.09
N ALA A 283 -19.26 -41.91 1.12
CA ALA A 283 -19.92 -40.88 1.90
C ALA A 283 -18.94 -39.77 2.30
N VAL A 284 -19.45 -38.54 2.30
CA VAL A 284 -18.84 -37.38 2.94
C VAL A 284 -18.86 -37.63 4.44
N ALA A 285 -17.68 -37.64 5.07
CA ALA A 285 -17.55 -37.55 6.51
C ALA A 285 -17.19 -36.11 6.86
N ASP A 286 -18.08 -35.45 7.59
CA ASP A 286 -17.83 -34.20 8.29
C ASP A 286 -16.83 -34.48 9.43
N GLU A 287 -15.73 -33.73 9.46
CA GLU A 287 -14.90 -33.60 10.67
C GLU A 287 -14.88 -32.12 11.10
N GLU A 288 -15.56 -31.86 12.22
CA GLU A 288 -15.40 -30.66 13.03
C GLU A 288 -14.01 -30.65 13.69
N GLU A 289 -13.19 -29.64 13.40
CA GLU A 289 -11.98 -29.37 14.19
C GLU A 289 -12.28 -28.40 15.34
N ARG A 290 -11.95 -28.90 16.55
CA ARG A 290 -11.91 -28.16 17.82
C ARG A 290 -10.88 -27.04 17.76
N SER A 291 -11.32 -25.86 18.21
CA SER A 291 -10.48 -24.72 18.58
C SER A 291 -9.73 -25.01 19.88
N ASP A 292 -8.39 -24.98 19.85
CA ASP A 292 -7.57 -24.66 21.01
C ASP A 292 -6.80 -23.35 20.77
N GLN A 293 -6.93 -22.47 21.76
CA GLN A 293 -6.42 -21.13 21.81
C GLN A 293 -4.91 -21.12 22.10
N VAL A 294 -4.14 -20.37 21.31
CA VAL A 294 -2.89 -19.75 21.79
C VAL A 294 -2.73 -18.37 21.14
N ALA A 295 -2.69 -17.34 21.96
CA ALA A 295 -2.07 -16.05 21.70
C ALA A 295 -1.08 -15.79 22.85
N PRO A 296 -0.06 -14.90 22.72
CA PRO A 296 0.09 -13.85 21.71
C PRO A 296 1.51 -13.77 21.09
N PRO A 297 1.71 -12.89 20.08
CA PRO A 297 2.97 -12.19 19.96
C PRO A 297 2.79 -10.69 20.22
N VAL A 298 3.57 -10.21 21.19
CA VAL A 298 3.81 -8.81 21.51
C VAL A 298 4.47 -8.12 20.32
N GLY A 299 3.94 -6.98 19.92
CA GLY A 299 4.37 -6.24 18.73
C GLY A 299 5.77 -5.65 18.81
N ARG A 300 6.35 -5.42 17.62
CA ARG A 300 7.44 -4.48 17.27
C ARG A 300 7.79 -4.69 15.78
N PRO A 301 8.55 -3.76 15.17
CA PRO A 301 8.25 -2.38 14.82
C PRO A 301 7.73 -2.29 13.37
N LEU A 302 6.93 -1.27 13.07
CA LEU A 302 6.53 -0.95 11.69
C LEU A 302 7.60 -0.07 11.06
N GLU A 303 8.43 -0.63 10.17
CA GLU A 303 9.28 0.13 9.25
C GLU A 303 9.89 -0.83 8.22
N GLY A 304 9.95 -0.54 6.93
CA GLY A 304 9.42 0.57 6.17
C GLY A 304 9.13 0.08 4.76
N LEU A 305 8.05 0.55 4.16
CA LEU A 305 7.72 0.23 2.77
C LEU A 305 7.25 1.51 2.10
N ASP A 306 7.92 1.80 0.99
CA ASP A 306 7.75 2.96 0.13
C ASP A 306 6.31 2.95 -0.43
N GLU A 307 5.38 3.64 0.24
CA GLU A 307 3.98 3.76 -0.20
C GLU A 307 3.88 4.70 -1.39
N ARG A 308 4.20 4.19 -2.57
CA ARG A 308 3.75 4.75 -3.83
C ARG A 308 2.43 4.08 -4.20
N PRO A 309 1.43 4.84 -4.69
CA PRO A 309 0.28 4.24 -5.34
C PRO A 309 0.80 3.23 -6.36
N PRO A 310 0.23 2.02 -6.44
CA PRO A 310 0.70 1.04 -7.39
C PRO A 310 0.31 1.51 -8.79
N ILE A 311 1.25 2.17 -9.47
CA ILE A 311 1.11 2.64 -10.84
C ILE A 311 1.20 1.45 -11.82
N ASP A 312 1.53 0.25 -11.34
CA ASP A 312 1.54 -0.96 -12.15
C ASP A 312 0.16 -1.63 -12.24
N ARG A 313 -0.14 -2.18 -13.43
CA ARG A 313 -1.34 -2.98 -13.72
C ARG A 313 -1.62 -4.01 -12.62
N LEU A 314 -2.90 -4.18 -12.28
CA LEU A 314 -3.37 -5.27 -11.42
C LEU A 314 -3.18 -6.66 -12.06
N VAL A 315 -3.30 -6.76 -13.39
CA VAL A 315 -3.05 -8.03 -14.09
C VAL A 315 -2.45 -7.75 -15.47
N ARG A 316 -1.21 -8.19 -15.72
CA ARG A 316 -0.73 -8.37 -17.10
C ARG A 316 -1.45 -9.60 -17.65
N ARG A 317 -2.44 -9.40 -18.52
CA ARG A 317 -3.11 -10.49 -19.24
C ARG A 317 -2.09 -11.13 -20.19
N GLY A 318 -1.51 -12.26 -19.80
CA GLY A 318 -0.57 -13.02 -20.65
C GLY A 318 0.41 -13.88 -19.84
N GLU A 319 1.12 -14.75 -20.54
CA GLU A 319 2.31 -15.46 -20.05
C GLU A 319 3.33 -14.41 -19.58
N ASP A 320 3.63 -14.39 -18.29
CA ASP A 320 4.65 -13.52 -17.72
C ASP A 320 5.91 -14.38 -17.51
N PRO A 321 6.97 -14.21 -18.34
CA PRO A 321 8.14 -15.07 -18.28
C PRO A 321 8.81 -15.10 -16.90
N GLN A 322 8.70 -14.00 -16.14
CA GLN A 322 9.24 -13.94 -14.79
C GLN A 322 8.43 -14.81 -13.82
N LYS A 323 7.09 -14.74 -13.91
CA LYS A 323 6.21 -15.58 -13.09
C LYS A 323 6.37 -17.06 -13.43
N GLU A 324 6.52 -17.38 -14.71
CA GLU A 324 6.83 -18.75 -15.13
C GLU A 324 8.17 -19.24 -14.56
N HIS A 325 9.21 -18.40 -14.57
CA HIS A 325 10.49 -18.75 -13.96
C HIS A 325 10.36 -19.04 -12.45
N GLU A 326 9.59 -18.23 -11.72
CA GLU A 326 9.32 -18.45 -10.29
C GLU A 326 8.62 -19.79 -10.03
N LEU A 327 7.61 -20.14 -10.82
CA LEU A 327 6.90 -21.42 -10.74
C LEU A 327 7.84 -22.61 -10.99
N HIS A 328 8.68 -22.54 -12.01
CA HIS A 328 9.70 -23.57 -12.26
C HIS A 328 10.68 -23.67 -11.09
N GLY A 329 11.02 -22.54 -10.47
CA GLY A 329 11.81 -22.49 -9.24
C GLY A 329 11.14 -23.22 -8.06
N ILE A 330 9.81 -23.06 -7.88
CA ILE A 330 9.03 -23.80 -6.87
C ILE A 330 9.10 -25.31 -7.15
N ILE A 331 8.81 -25.73 -8.39
CA ILE A 331 8.83 -27.14 -8.79
C ILE A 331 10.21 -27.76 -8.55
N ALA A 332 11.29 -27.05 -8.91
CA ALA A 332 12.66 -27.49 -8.68
C ALA A 332 13.03 -27.56 -7.18
N ARG A 333 12.42 -26.73 -6.31
CA ARG A 333 12.59 -26.87 -4.85
C ARG A 333 11.88 -28.12 -4.33
N ILE A 334 10.68 -28.42 -4.83
CA ILE A 334 9.94 -29.63 -4.46
C ILE A 334 10.72 -30.88 -4.87
N SER A 335 11.23 -30.95 -6.12
CA SER A 335 12.05 -32.08 -6.60
C SER A 335 13.26 -32.33 -5.68
N ARG A 336 14.05 -31.28 -5.41
CA ARG A 336 15.24 -31.38 -4.54
C ARG A 336 14.90 -31.76 -3.10
N PHE A 337 13.72 -31.37 -2.61
CA PHE A 337 13.26 -31.79 -1.30
C PHE A 337 12.95 -33.29 -1.28
N LEU A 338 12.22 -33.78 -2.28
CA LEU A 338 11.89 -35.21 -2.40
C LEU A 338 13.12 -36.09 -2.59
N GLU A 339 14.11 -35.64 -3.37
CA GLU A 339 15.40 -36.36 -3.57
C GLU A 339 16.19 -36.54 -2.26
N LYS A 340 16.03 -35.63 -1.30
CA LYS A 340 16.75 -35.65 -0.02
C LYS A 340 16.01 -36.42 1.07
N LEU A 341 14.75 -36.79 0.85
CA LEU A 341 13.98 -37.55 1.83
C LEU A 341 14.52 -38.98 1.91
N PRO A 342 14.82 -39.50 3.10
CA PRO A 342 15.22 -40.89 3.25
C PRO A 342 14.06 -41.83 2.89
N GLY A 343 14.40 -43.04 2.42
CA GLY A 343 13.44 -43.95 1.77
C GLY A 343 12.28 -44.45 2.65
N ASP A 344 12.44 -44.39 3.96
CA ASP A 344 11.42 -44.62 4.98
C ASP A 344 10.42 -43.45 5.07
N GLN A 345 10.90 -42.21 5.04
CA GLN A 345 10.07 -41.00 5.02
C GLN A 345 9.36 -40.80 3.68
N MET A 346 9.97 -41.25 2.57
CA MET A 346 9.32 -41.28 1.26
C MET A 346 8.08 -42.18 1.20
N LYS A 347 7.92 -43.11 2.15
CA LYS A 347 6.74 -43.98 2.29
C LYS A 347 5.80 -43.53 3.40
N ALA A 348 6.13 -42.46 4.13
CA ALA A 348 5.27 -41.93 5.17
C ALA A 348 3.94 -41.47 4.58
N GLU A 349 2.87 -41.62 5.37
CA GLU A 349 1.51 -41.22 5.01
C GLU A 349 1.36 -39.70 4.92
N LYS A 350 2.12 -38.96 5.74
CA LYS A 350 2.16 -37.49 5.76
C LYS A 350 3.59 -37.01 5.50
N VAL A 351 3.80 -36.33 4.36
CA VAL A 351 5.04 -35.61 4.04
C VAL A 351 4.68 -34.15 3.84
N VAL A 352 5.35 -33.25 4.55
CA VAL A 352 5.09 -31.80 4.45
C VAL A 352 6.29 -31.12 3.81
N PHE A 353 6.06 -30.47 2.68
CA PHE A 353 7.03 -29.58 2.04
C PHE A 353 6.96 -28.20 2.69
N PRO A 354 8.09 -27.66 3.19
CA PRO A 354 8.11 -26.34 3.81
C PRO A 354 8.04 -25.23 2.74
N LEU A 355 7.00 -24.40 2.80
CA LEU A 355 6.94 -23.12 2.10
C LEU A 355 7.52 -22.03 3.00
N ARG A 356 7.67 -20.80 2.48
CA ARG A 356 8.23 -19.70 3.28
C ARG A 356 7.35 -19.33 4.47
N ASP A 357 6.04 -19.25 4.23
CA ASP A 357 5.05 -18.76 5.21
C ASP A 357 3.93 -19.78 5.48
N ALA A 358 4.06 -21.02 4.97
CA ALA A 358 3.08 -22.09 5.07
C ALA A 358 3.73 -23.48 4.96
N GLY A 359 2.95 -24.56 5.12
CA GLY A 359 3.37 -25.94 4.86
C GLY A 359 2.46 -26.61 3.85
N LEU A 360 3.04 -27.33 2.87
CA LEU A 360 2.29 -28.03 1.83
C LEU A 360 2.34 -29.54 2.05
N GLN A 361 1.20 -30.17 2.34
CA GLN A 361 1.14 -31.64 2.46
C GLN A 361 1.24 -32.29 1.08
N LEU A 362 2.13 -33.26 0.91
CA LEU A 362 2.37 -33.99 -0.33
C LEU A 362 1.74 -35.37 -0.27
N ALA A 363 0.86 -35.66 -1.22
CA ALA A 363 0.22 -36.95 -1.35
C ALA A 363 1.17 -38.00 -1.95
N ALA A 364 0.83 -39.29 -1.83
CA ALA A 364 1.62 -40.38 -2.42
C ALA A 364 1.76 -40.24 -3.94
N TRP A 365 0.65 -40.05 -4.66
CA TRP A 365 0.65 -39.94 -6.13
C TRP A 365 1.41 -38.71 -6.65
N GLU A 366 1.46 -37.63 -5.87
CA GLU A 366 2.23 -36.44 -6.21
C GLU A 366 3.73 -36.70 -6.10
N ARG A 367 4.16 -37.38 -5.03
CA ARG A 367 5.56 -37.78 -4.87
C ARG A 367 5.99 -38.73 -5.99
N GLU A 368 5.14 -39.69 -6.32
CA GLU A 368 5.37 -40.63 -7.43
C GLU A 368 5.54 -39.92 -8.77
N ALA A 369 4.84 -38.81 -9.01
CA ALA A 369 4.98 -38.04 -10.25
C ALA A 369 6.40 -37.47 -10.45
N PHE A 370 7.19 -37.26 -9.40
CA PHE A 370 8.57 -36.78 -9.50
C PHE A 370 9.59 -37.90 -9.78
N VAL A 371 9.23 -39.18 -9.59
CA VAL A 371 10.16 -40.31 -9.78
C VAL A 371 10.57 -40.51 -11.25
N PRO A 372 9.64 -40.59 -12.23
CA PRO A 372 10.01 -40.78 -13.64
C PRO A 372 10.77 -39.61 -14.27
N ALA A 373 10.64 -38.41 -13.70
CA ALA A 373 11.33 -37.22 -14.18
C ALA A 373 12.83 -37.26 -13.85
N ALA A 374 13.21 -37.85 -12.71
CA ALA A 374 14.61 -38.09 -12.37
C ALA A 374 15.32 -39.00 -13.39
N SER A 375 14.59 -39.87 -14.09
CA SER A 375 15.10 -40.73 -15.17
C SER A 375 14.90 -40.16 -16.58
N GLY A 376 14.35 -38.95 -16.73
CA GLY A 376 14.11 -38.31 -18.04
C GLY A 376 13.03 -38.97 -18.91
N THR A 377 12.20 -39.82 -18.32
CA THR A 377 11.19 -40.64 -19.02
C THR A 377 9.76 -40.30 -18.59
N ALA A 378 9.56 -39.15 -17.95
CA ALA A 378 8.26 -38.77 -17.41
C ALA A 378 7.20 -38.60 -18.52
N PRO A 379 6.04 -39.26 -18.39
CA PRO A 379 4.91 -39.02 -19.27
C PRO A 379 4.37 -37.59 -19.09
N GLN A 380 3.62 -37.11 -20.08
CA GLN A 380 3.03 -35.77 -20.04
C GLN A 380 2.10 -35.61 -18.83
N SER A 381 1.39 -36.68 -18.45
CA SER A 381 0.56 -36.70 -17.24
C SER A 381 1.35 -36.47 -15.95
N ALA A 382 2.55 -37.04 -15.82
CA ALA A 382 3.38 -36.81 -14.64
C ALA A 382 3.87 -35.37 -14.58
N HIS A 383 4.27 -34.78 -15.71
CA HIS A 383 4.64 -33.36 -15.78
C HIS A 383 3.47 -32.43 -15.44
N ALA A 384 2.26 -32.73 -15.90
CA ALA A 384 1.07 -31.97 -15.56
C ALA A 384 0.81 -31.99 -14.03
N ILE A 385 1.02 -33.13 -13.36
CA ILE A 385 0.89 -33.25 -11.90
C ILE A 385 1.96 -32.42 -11.19
N GLN A 386 3.22 -32.52 -11.59
CA GLN A 386 4.32 -31.73 -11.00
C GLN A 386 4.06 -30.23 -11.09
N TYR A 387 3.63 -29.79 -12.27
CA TYR A 387 3.38 -28.38 -12.53
C TYR A 387 2.13 -27.88 -11.78
N SER A 388 1.08 -28.69 -11.70
CA SER A 388 -0.11 -28.41 -10.87
C SER A 388 0.24 -28.29 -9.40
N LEU A 389 1.11 -29.17 -8.88
CA LEU A 389 1.58 -29.06 -7.50
C LEU A 389 2.37 -27.77 -7.26
N GLY A 390 3.18 -27.34 -8.22
CA GLY A 390 3.86 -26.04 -8.17
C GLY A 390 2.88 -24.87 -8.07
N VAL A 391 1.78 -24.90 -8.82
CA VAL A 391 0.73 -23.86 -8.74
C VAL A 391 -0.02 -23.91 -7.41
N VAL A 392 -0.33 -25.10 -6.88
CA VAL A 392 -0.92 -25.25 -5.54
C VAL A 392 0.00 -24.65 -4.47
N ALA A 393 1.29 -24.99 -4.51
CA ALA A 393 2.30 -24.46 -3.60
C ALA A 393 2.35 -22.92 -3.65
N TRP A 394 2.29 -22.35 -4.86
CA TRP A 394 2.24 -20.90 -5.04
C TRP A 394 0.98 -20.30 -4.41
N LEU A 395 -0.20 -20.82 -4.75
CA LEU A 395 -1.48 -20.31 -4.22
C LEU A 395 -1.50 -20.27 -2.69
N GLU A 396 -1.02 -21.31 -2.02
CA GLU A 396 -0.95 -21.37 -0.56
C GLU A 396 0.05 -20.35 0.02
N GLU A 397 1.24 -20.21 -0.57
CA GLU A 397 2.28 -19.27 -0.11
C GLU A 397 1.80 -17.81 -0.23
N GLU A 398 1.19 -17.44 -1.35
CA GLU A 398 0.72 -16.07 -1.58
C GLU A 398 -0.58 -15.75 -0.85
N LEU A 399 -1.44 -16.73 -0.59
CA LEU A 399 -2.63 -16.54 0.24
C LEU A 399 -2.23 -16.19 1.69
N ALA A 400 -1.19 -16.83 2.22
CA ALA A 400 -0.68 -16.51 3.55
C ALA A 400 -0.18 -15.05 3.62
N ARG A 401 0.58 -14.60 2.62
CA ARG A 401 1.08 -13.21 2.56
C ARG A 401 -0.01 -12.18 2.33
N TYR A 402 -0.98 -12.48 1.48
CA TYR A 402 -2.15 -11.63 1.29
C TYR A 402 -2.88 -11.42 2.63
N LYS A 403 -3.11 -12.50 3.41
CA LYS A 403 -3.77 -12.40 4.72
C LYS A 403 -3.00 -11.51 5.70
N GLN A 404 -1.66 -11.50 5.64
CA GLN A 404 -0.82 -10.66 6.50
C GLN A 404 -0.86 -9.17 6.10
N THR A 405 -1.11 -8.87 4.84
CA THR A 405 -1.00 -7.50 4.27
C THR A 405 -2.35 -6.90 3.85
N ARG A 406 -3.46 -7.63 4.01
CA ARG A 406 -4.80 -7.24 3.53
C ARG A 406 -5.33 -5.93 4.10
N ASP A 407 -4.90 -5.59 5.32
CA ASP A 407 -5.37 -4.40 6.06
C ASP A 407 -4.48 -3.18 5.76
N ASP A 408 -3.34 -3.38 5.08
CA ASP A 408 -2.51 -2.30 4.57
C ASP A 408 -3.13 -1.64 3.34
N ARG A 409 -2.77 -0.39 3.07
CA ARG A 409 -3.41 0.39 2.00
C ARG A 409 -3.22 -0.19 0.60
N TYR A 410 -1.99 -0.60 0.27
CA TYR A 410 -1.64 -1.13 -1.05
C TYR A 410 -0.71 -2.36 -1.04
N LEU A 411 -0.19 -2.79 0.11
CA LEU A 411 0.79 -3.88 0.17
C LEU A 411 0.19 -5.23 -0.26
N TRP A 412 -1.09 -5.44 -0.01
CA TRP A 412 -1.83 -6.62 -0.47
C TRP A 412 -1.87 -6.77 -1.99
N LYS A 413 -1.70 -5.68 -2.75
CA LYS A 413 -1.92 -5.69 -4.21
C LYS A 413 -0.98 -6.66 -4.91
N THR A 414 0.31 -6.66 -4.56
CA THR A 414 1.28 -7.56 -5.18
C THR A 414 0.86 -9.01 -5.03
N HIS A 415 0.41 -9.40 -3.83
CA HIS A 415 -0.06 -10.76 -3.55
C HIS A 415 -1.38 -11.06 -4.29
N PHE A 416 -2.29 -10.09 -4.37
CA PHE A 416 -3.52 -10.21 -5.15
C PHE A 416 -3.25 -10.43 -6.66
N ASP A 417 -2.27 -9.74 -7.23
CA ASP A 417 -1.89 -9.87 -8.64
C ASP A 417 -1.25 -11.23 -8.94
N LEU A 418 -0.45 -11.76 -7.98
CA LEU A 418 0.14 -13.10 -8.07
C LEU A 418 -0.91 -14.20 -7.91
N LEU A 419 -1.84 -14.06 -6.96
CA LEU A 419 -2.97 -14.98 -6.80
C LEU A 419 -3.85 -14.98 -8.05
N SER A 420 -4.15 -13.80 -8.62
CA SER A 420 -4.93 -13.67 -9.86
C SER A 420 -4.27 -14.43 -11.02
N TYR A 421 -2.94 -14.33 -11.15
CA TYR A 421 -2.18 -15.08 -12.15
C TYR A 421 -2.25 -16.59 -11.92
N ALA A 422 -2.03 -17.03 -10.68
CA ALA A 422 -2.01 -18.44 -10.32
C ALA A 422 -3.39 -19.10 -10.55
N VAL A 423 -4.50 -18.39 -10.33
CA VAL A 423 -5.86 -18.88 -10.66
C VAL A 423 -5.99 -19.13 -12.17
N VAL A 424 -5.59 -18.18 -13.02
CA VAL A 424 -5.66 -18.35 -14.48
C VAL A 424 -4.80 -19.53 -14.94
N ARG A 425 -3.61 -19.71 -14.36
CA ARG A 425 -2.75 -20.87 -14.65
C ARG A 425 -3.38 -22.19 -14.20
N ALA A 426 -3.99 -22.22 -13.00
CA ALA A 426 -4.70 -23.41 -12.52
C ALA A 426 -5.84 -23.84 -13.47
N VAL A 427 -6.62 -22.88 -13.99
CA VAL A 427 -7.66 -23.17 -14.99
C VAL A 427 -7.06 -23.69 -16.29
N GLY A 428 -5.95 -23.11 -16.76
CA GLY A 428 -5.20 -23.62 -17.91
C GLY A 428 -4.79 -25.08 -17.73
N LEU A 429 -4.25 -25.43 -16.56
CA LEU A 429 -3.85 -26.81 -16.25
C LEU A 429 -5.03 -27.77 -16.19
N LEU A 430 -6.19 -27.35 -15.68
CA LEU A 430 -7.40 -28.18 -15.73
C LEU A 430 -7.82 -28.48 -17.16
N LYS A 431 -7.67 -27.52 -18.09
CA LYS A 431 -7.91 -27.76 -19.53
C LYS A 431 -6.90 -28.77 -20.11
N ASP A 432 -5.62 -28.64 -19.75
CA ASP A 432 -4.57 -29.56 -20.19
C ASP A 432 -4.82 -30.99 -19.65
N ILE A 433 -5.11 -31.12 -18.35
CA ILE A 433 -5.47 -32.39 -17.71
C ILE A 433 -6.67 -33.03 -18.43
N ARG A 434 -7.71 -32.24 -18.71
CA ARG A 434 -8.88 -32.73 -19.45
C ARG A 434 -8.51 -33.26 -20.84
N GLY A 435 -7.56 -32.62 -21.52
CA GLY A 435 -7.05 -33.04 -22.83
C GLY A 435 -6.19 -34.31 -22.80
N LEU A 436 -5.49 -34.57 -21.69
CA LEU A 436 -4.68 -35.78 -21.50
C LEU A 436 -5.56 -37.03 -21.29
N ILE A 437 -6.73 -36.88 -20.69
CA ILE A 437 -7.66 -37.97 -20.38
C ILE A 437 -8.49 -38.33 -21.64
N ARG A 438 -8.08 -39.40 -22.33
CA ARG A 438 -8.63 -39.85 -23.63
C ARG A 438 -8.55 -41.37 -23.85
N GLU A 439 -9.48 -41.93 -24.64
CA GLU A 439 -9.63 -43.38 -24.88
C GLU A 439 -8.38 -44.07 -25.46
N ARG A 440 -7.66 -43.41 -26.37
CA ARG A 440 -6.51 -44.00 -27.10
C ARG A 440 -5.15 -43.60 -26.52
N ALA A 441 -5.09 -43.29 -25.23
CA ALA A 441 -3.82 -42.94 -24.59
C ALA A 441 -2.88 -44.17 -24.47
N PRO A 442 -1.55 -43.99 -24.60
CA PRO A 442 -0.58 -45.04 -24.30
C PRO A 442 -0.76 -45.57 -22.88
N LYS A 443 -0.46 -46.86 -22.62
CA LYS A 443 -0.57 -47.45 -21.27
C LYS A 443 0.21 -46.67 -20.20
N SER A 444 1.36 -46.09 -20.58
CA SER A 444 2.18 -45.25 -19.71
C SER A 444 1.51 -43.94 -19.30
N GLU A 445 0.58 -43.41 -20.10
CA GLU A 445 -0.23 -42.22 -19.79
C GLU A 445 -1.50 -42.62 -19.04
N ALA A 446 -2.17 -43.69 -19.47
CA ALA A 446 -3.42 -44.16 -18.86
C ALA A 446 -3.26 -44.53 -17.37
N ALA A 447 -2.08 -45.00 -16.97
CA ALA A 447 -1.76 -45.26 -15.56
C ALA A 447 -1.88 -44.02 -14.65
N TRP A 448 -1.83 -42.82 -15.21
CA TRP A 448 -1.90 -41.56 -14.47
C TRP A 448 -3.29 -40.93 -14.43
N PHE A 449 -4.33 -41.53 -15.03
CA PHE A 449 -5.67 -40.93 -15.06
C PHE A 449 -6.27 -40.76 -13.65
N GLY A 450 -6.10 -41.74 -12.77
CA GLY A 450 -6.50 -41.62 -11.36
C GLY A 450 -5.77 -40.49 -10.64
N PRO A 451 -4.42 -40.46 -10.65
CA PRO A 451 -3.63 -39.34 -10.14
C PRO A 451 -4.02 -37.97 -10.72
N LEU A 452 -4.26 -37.87 -12.02
CA LEU A 452 -4.68 -36.63 -12.68
C LEU A 452 -6.03 -36.13 -12.18
N LEU A 453 -7.00 -37.03 -11.94
CA LEU A 453 -8.28 -36.67 -11.33
C LEU A 453 -8.08 -36.12 -9.91
N GLN A 454 -7.27 -36.80 -9.09
CA GLN A 454 -6.97 -36.33 -7.73
C GLN A 454 -6.26 -34.97 -7.75
N THR A 455 -5.35 -34.74 -8.70
CA THR A 455 -4.71 -33.44 -8.91
C THR A 455 -5.71 -32.36 -9.34
N ALA A 456 -6.65 -32.67 -10.23
CA ALA A 456 -7.70 -31.73 -10.64
C ALA A 456 -8.59 -31.34 -9.46
N LEU A 457 -9.02 -32.31 -8.65
CA LEU A 457 -9.79 -32.05 -7.41
C LEU A 457 -9.00 -31.18 -6.44
N ARG A 458 -7.71 -31.48 -6.25
CA ARG A 458 -6.83 -30.69 -5.37
C ARG A 458 -6.72 -29.24 -5.84
N LEU A 459 -6.48 -29.00 -7.13
CA LEU A 459 -6.43 -27.65 -7.69
C LEU A 459 -7.70 -26.87 -7.37
N VAL A 460 -8.86 -27.46 -7.61
CA VAL A 460 -10.15 -26.81 -7.37
C VAL A 460 -10.41 -26.55 -5.88
N THR A 461 -10.05 -27.49 -5.00
CA THR A 461 -10.12 -27.28 -3.54
C THR A 461 -9.22 -26.11 -3.09
N THR A 462 -7.99 -26.03 -3.59
CA THR A 462 -7.10 -24.88 -3.32
C THR A 462 -7.67 -23.58 -3.87
N LEU A 463 -8.26 -23.58 -5.07
CA LEU A 463 -8.94 -22.40 -5.62
C LEU A 463 -10.11 -21.94 -4.74
N ASN A 464 -10.83 -22.86 -4.10
CA ASN A 464 -11.90 -22.54 -3.16
C ASN A 464 -11.37 -21.80 -1.92
N HIS A 465 -10.18 -22.17 -1.40
CA HIS A 465 -9.53 -21.45 -0.30
C HIS A 465 -9.12 -20.02 -0.67
N VAL A 466 -8.80 -19.78 -1.95
CA VAL A 466 -8.39 -18.47 -2.45
C VAL A 466 -9.59 -17.62 -2.86
N ALA A 467 -10.74 -18.22 -3.20
CA ALA A 467 -11.95 -17.52 -3.65
C ALA A 467 -12.37 -16.30 -2.79
N PRO A 468 -12.30 -16.34 -1.44
CA PRO A 468 -12.62 -15.19 -0.59
C PRO A 468 -11.79 -13.92 -0.87
N VAL A 469 -10.55 -14.05 -1.37
CA VAL A 469 -9.70 -12.91 -1.76
C VAL A 469 -10.35 -12.08 -2.86
N PHE A 470 -11.11 -12.75 -3.74
CA PHE A 470 -11.75 -12.15 -4.88
C PHE A 470 -13.20 -11.80 -4.63
N ALA A 471 -13.76 -12.07 -3.44
CA ALA A 471 -15.12 -11.68 -3.06
C ALA A 471 -15.27 -10.15 -2.96
N ASP A 472 -16.51 -9.66 -3.03
CA ASP A 472 -16.74 -8.22 -2.88
C ASP A 472 -16.68 -7.88 -1.39
N PRO A 473 -15.95 -6.83 -1.00
CA PRO A 473 -15.84 -6.42 0.40
C PRO A 473 -17.17 -5.92 0.99
N SER A 474 -18.23 -5.86 0.20
CA SER A 474 -19.58 -5.42 0.57
C SER A 474 -20.61 -6.56 0.60
N ALA A 475 -20.18 -7.82 0.67
CA ALA A 475 -21.03 -8.99 0.87
C ALA A 475 -21.03 -9.44 2.34
#